data_AF-A0A2K5YY30-F1
#
_entry.id   AF-A0A2K5YY30-F1
#
_cell.length_a   1.000
_cell.length_b   1.000
_cell.length_c   1.000
_cell.angle_alpha   90.00
_cell.angle_beta   90.00
_cell.angle_gamma   90.00
#
_symmetry.space_group_name_H-M   'P 1'
#
loop_
_entity.id
_entity.type
_entity.pdbx_description
1 polymer ?
#
loop_
_entity_poly.entity_id
_entity_poly.type
_entity_poly.pdbx_seq_one_letter_code
_entity_poly.pdbx_strand_id
1 'polypeptide(L)'
;ISLIMFSLIQATLSSLKMLDVGKWPIFSLCSEEELQLIRQACVFGSAGNEVLYTTVNDEIFVLGTNCCGCLGLGDVQSTIEPRRLDSLSGKKIASLSYGSGPHIVLATAEGEVFTWGHNAYSQLGNGTTNHGLVPCQISTNLSNKQVIEVACGSYHSLVLTSDGEVFAWGYNNSGQVGSGSTVNQPIPRRVTGCLQNKVVVTIACGQMCCMAVVDTGEVYVWGYNGNGQLGLGSSGNQPTPCRVAALQGIRVQRVACGYAHTLVLTDEGQVYAWGANSYGQLGTGNKSNQSYPTPVTVEKDRIIEIAACHSTHTSAAKTQGGHVYMWGQCRGQSVILPHLTHFSCTDDVFACFATPAVSWRLLSVEPDDHLTVAESLKREFDNPDTADLKFLVDGKYIYAHKVLLKIRCEHFRSSLEDNEDDIVEMSEFSYPVYRAFLEYLYTDSISLSPEEAVGLLDLATFYRENRLKKLCQQTIKQGICEENAIALLSAAVKYEAQDLEEFCFRFCINHLTVVTQTSGFAEMDHDLLKNFISKASRVGAFKN
;
A
#
# COMPACT_ATOMS: atom_id res chain seq x y z
N ILE A 1 2.37 35.59 -1.28
CA ILE A 1 3.40 34.73 -1.91
C ILE A 1 3.77 33.55 -0.99
N SER A 2 4.02 33.76 0.32
CA SER A 2 4.34 32.68 1.28
C SER A 2 3.23 31.65 1.56
N LEU A 3 1.95 32.06 1.54
CA LEU A 3 0.81 31.13 1.73
C LEU A 3 0.48 30.30 0.48
N ILE A 4 0.85 30.81 -0.70
CA ILE A 4 0.63 30.12 -1.99
C ILE A 4 1.73 29.08 -2.22
N MET A 5 2.97 29.33 -1.78
CA MET A 5 4.04 28.32 -1.80
C MET A 5 3.79 27.17 -0.82
N PHE A 6 3.22 27.41 0.37
CA PHE A 6 2.93 26.33 1.30
C PHE A 6 1.82 25.39 0.78
N SER A 7 0.79 25.93 0.13
CA SER A 7 -0.24 25.10 -0.52
C SER A 7 0.27 24.38 -1.76
N LEU A 8 1.20 24.98 -2.53
CA LEU A 8 1.84 24.34 -3.67
C LEU A 8 2.80 23.23 -3.24
N ILE A 9 3.58 23.43 -2.17
CA ILE A 9 4.52 22.42 -1.64
C ILE A 9 3.76 21.23 -1.04
N GLN A 10 2.66 21.49 -0.32
CA GLN A 10 1.80 20.43 0.22
C GLN A 10 1.00 19.69 -0.87
N ALA A 11 0.65 20.37 -1.98
CA ALA A 11 0.04 19.76 -3.16
C ALA A 11 1.05 18.97 -4.02
N THR A 12 2.34 19.34 -4.03
CA THR A 12 3.39 18.56 -4.70
C THR A 12 3.87 17.38 -3.84
N LEU A 13 3.88 17.49 -2.51
CA LEU A 13 4.22 16.40 -1.58
C LEU A 13 3.13 15.32 -1.49
N SER A 14 1.88 15.63 -1.84
CA SER A 14 0.83 14.60 -1.98
C SER A 14 0.93 13.79 -3.27
N SER A 15 1.82 14.14 -4.21
CA SER A 15 1.88 13.50 -5.54
C SER A 15 2.81 12.28 -5.63
N LEU A 16 3.50 11.90 -4.55
CA LEU A 16 4.46 10.78 -4.52
C LEU A 16 4.25 9.82 -3.35
N LYS A 17 3.02 9.67 -2.83
CA LYS A 17 2.73 8.51 -1.97
C LYS A 17 2.66 7.27 -2.86
N MET A 18 3.78 6.54 -2.91
CA MET A 18 3.90 5.25 -3.60
C MET A 18 2.98 4.20 -2.96
N LEU A 19 2.78 3.11 -3.69
CA LEU A 19 1.92 2.00 -3.26
C LEU A 19 2.43 1.42 -1.93
N ASP A 20 1.58 1.44 -0.92
CA ASP A 20 1.85 0.86 0.40
C ASP A 20 1.09 -0.47 0.51
N VAL A 21 1.83 -1.58 0.41
CA VAL A 21 1.28 -2.92 0.55
C VAL A 21 0.71 -3.17 1.94
N GLY A 22 1.15 -2.44 2.97
CA GLY A 22 0.62 -2.52 4.33
C GLY A 22 -0.86 -2.10 4.46
N LYS A 23 -1.43 -1.43 3.46
CA LYS A 23 -2.87 -1.12 3.42
C LYS A 23 -3.76 -2.35 3.22
N TRP A 24 -3.20 -3.45 2.71
CA TRP A 24 -3.93 -4.70 2.56
C TRP A 24 -3.95 -5.44 3.90
N PRO A 25 -5.13 -5.83 4.43
CA PRO A 25 -5.22 -6.46 5.75
C PRO A 25 -4.36 -7.72 5.94
N ILE A 26 -4.12 -8.49 4.87
CA ILE A 26 -3.32 -9.72 4.94
C ILE A 26 -1.85 -9.49 5.33
N PHE A 27 -1.32 -8.27 5.10
CA PHE A 27 0.05 -7.90 5.46
C PHE A 27 0.19 -7.34 6.88
N SER A 28 -0.90 -7.27 7.67
CA SER A 28 -0.88 -6.62 9.00
C SER A 28 0.05 -7.29 10.03
N LEU A 29 0.49 -8.52 9.76
CA LEU A 29 1.39 -9.28 10.63
C LEU A 29 2.84 -9.28 10.14
N CYS A 30 3.10 -8.77 8.94
CA CYS A 30 4.45 -8.62 8.42
C CYS A 30 5.14 -7.43 9.10
N SER A 31 6.41 -7.59 9.43
CA SER A 31 7.26 -6.51 9.94
C SER A 31 7.52 -5.45 8.87
N GLU A 32 7.85 -4.22 9.28
CA GLU A 32 8.22 -3.15 8.33
C GLU A 32 9.41 -3.55 7.44
N GLU A 33 10.37 -4.29 8.00
CA GLU A 33 11.52 -4.83 7.27
C GLU A 33 11.09 -5.77 6.14
N GLU A 34 10.16 -6.69 6.41
CA GLU A 34 9.61 -7.59 5.39
C GLU A 34 8.83 -6.84 4.31
N LEU A 35 8.01 -5.85 4.70
CA LEU A 35 7.24 -5.05 3.75
C LEU A 35 8.15 -4.28 2.79
N GLN A 36 9.29 -3.77 3.27
CA GLN A 36 10.28 -3.07 2.43
C GLN A 36 10.94 -3.97 1.38
N LEU A 37 11.00 -5.28 1.62
CA LEU A 37 11.54 -6.24 0.67
C LEU A 37 10.56 -6.53 -0.47
N ILE A 38 9.26 -6.29 -0.31
CA ILE A 38 8.24 -6.62 -1.31
C ILE A 38 8.40 -5.73 -2.55
N ARG A 39 8.33 -6.35 -3.73
CA ARG A 39 8.40 -5.68 -5.04
C ARG A 39 7.20 -5.93 -5.92
N GLN A 40 6.59 -7.10 -5.84
CA GLN A 40 5.27 -7.33 -6.43
C GLN A 40 4.40 -8.10 -5.45
N ALA A 41 3.10 -7.87 -5.52
CA ALA A 41 2.13 -8.59 -4.69
C ALA A 41 0.81 -8.78 -5.40
N CYS A 42 0.11 -9.86 -5.11
CA CYS A 42 -1.26 -10.08 -5.55
C CYS A 42 -2.05 -10.66 -4.39
N VAL A 43 -3.01 -9.88 -3.88
CA VAL A 43 -3.96 -10.33 -2.86
C VAL A 43 -5.21 -10.86 -3.55
N PHE A 44 -5.63 -12.07 -3.20
CA PHE A 44 -6.70 -12.77 -3.88
C PHE A 44 -7.58 -13.56 -2.92
N GLY A 45 -8.52 -14.33 -3.50
CA GLY A 45 -9.42 -15.22 -2.77
C GLY A 45 -10.76 -14.59 -2.42
N SER A 46 -11.68 -15.41 -1.89
CA SER A 46 -13.08 -14.98 -1.66
C SER A 46 -13.21 -13.97 -0.52
N ALA A 47 -12.23 -13.91 0.37
CA ALA A 47 -12.18 -12.99 1.49
C ALA A 47 -11.03 -11.97 1.40
N GLY A 48 -10.14 -12.08 0.41
CA GLY A 48 -8.91 -11.29 0.36
C GLY A 48 -7.86 -11.72 1.37
N ASN A 49 -7.82 -13.02 1.70
CA ASN A 49 -7.01 -13.59 2.77
C ASN A 49 -5.89 -14.47 2.22
N GLU A 50 -5.54 -14.31 0.96
CA GLU A 50 -4.53 -15.07 0.25
C GLU A 50 -3.63 -14.09 -0.48
N VAL A 51 -2.32 -14.29 -0.42
CA VAL A 51 -1.37 -13.44 -1.12
C VAL A 51 -0.20 -14.23 -1.66
N LEU A 52 0.24 -13.83 -2.84
CA LEU A 52 1.53 -14.20 -3.42
C LEU A 52 2.30 -12.91 -3.65
N TYR A 53 3.54 -12.85 -3.19
CA TYR A 53 4.40 -11.68 -3.38
C TYR A 53 5.84 -12.07 -3.72
N THR A 54 6.53 -11.19 -4.42
CA THR A 54 7.96 -11.30 -4.75
C THR A 54 8.77 -10.28 -3.97
N THR A 55 9.98 -10.66 -3.59
CA THR A 55 10.92 -9.76 -2.91
C THR A 55 11.93 -9.15 -3.88
N VAL A 56 12.75 -8.21 -3.39
CA VAL A 56 13.93 -7.65 -4.07
C VAL A 56 14.89 -8.68 -4.65
N ASN A 57 14.91 -9.89 -4.07
CA ASN A 57 15.80 -10.98 -4.49
C ASN A 57 15.14 -11.94 -5.48
N ASP A 58 14.00 -11.56 -6.08
CA ASP A 58 13.16 -12.43 -6.93
C ASP A 58 12.68 -13.72 -6.21
N GLU A 59 12.66 -13.73 -4.86
CA GLU A 59 12.09 -14.84 -4.10
C GLU A 59 10.57 -14.68 -4.00
N ILE A 60 9.85 -15.79 -4.21
CA ILE A 60 8.38 -15.82 -4.18
C ILE A 60 7.92 -16.37 -2.85
N PHE A 61 7.05 -15.63 -2.18
CA PHE A 61 6.42 -16.02 -0.92
C PHE A 61 4.91 -16.06 -1.07
N VAL A 62 4.28 -16.92 -0.28
CA VAL A 62 2.84 -17.08 -0.18
C VAL A 62 2.40 -17.06 1.28
N LEU A 63 1.22 -16.53 1.52
CA LEU A 63 0.65 -16.36 2.84
C LEU A 63 -0.89 -16.45 2.75
N GLY A 64 -1.52 -17.00 3.79
CA GLY A 64 -2.97 -16.93 3.96
C GLY A 64 -3.72 -18.26 3.88
N THR A 65 -4.96 -18.19 3.40
CA THR A 65 -5.84 -19.37 3.30
C THR A 65 -5.44 -20.27 2.13
N ASN A 66 -5.27 -21.58 2.35
CA ASN A 66 -4.84 -22.52 1.31
C ASN A 66 -5.95 -23.48 0.85
N CYS A 67 -7.11 -22.93 0.46
CA CYS A 67 -8.19 -23.77 -0.05
C CYS A 67 -7.82 -24.34 -1.43
N CYS A 68 -8.05 -25.64 -1.63
CA CYS A 68 -7.73 -26.36 -2.88
C CYS A 68 -6.26 -26.25 -3.35
N GLY A 69 -5.32 -25.92 -2.45
CA GLY A 69 -3.89 -25.82 -2.78
C GLY A 69 -3.50 -24.53 -3.50
N CYS A 70 -4.30 -23.45 -3.40
CA CYS A 70 -4.05 -22.18 -4.08
C CYS A 70 -2.73 -21.48 -3.70
N LEU A 71 -2.12 -21.82 -2.56
CA LEU A 71 -0.78 -21.31 -2.20
C LEU A 71 0.35 -22.10 -2.87
N GLY A 72 0.08 -23.27 -3.47
CA GLY A 72 1.08 -24.03 -4.22
C GLY A 72 2.14 -24.75 -3.38
N LEU A 73 1.89 -24.92 -2.08
CA LEU A 73 2.86 -25.45 -1.10
C LEU A 73 2.96 -26.99 -1.06
N GLY A 74 2.22 -27.69 -1.91
CA GLY A 74 2.13 -29.16 -1.92
C GLY A 74 1.13 -29.74 -0.92
N ASP A 75 0.41 -28.87 -0.20
CA ASP A 75 -0.60 -29.21 0.80
C ASP A 75 -1.82 -28.28 0.67
N VAL A 76 -2.80 -28.43 1.57
CA VAL A 76 -3.99 -27.57 1.69
C VAL A 76 -4.04 -26.85 3.05
N GLN A 77 -2.89 -26.72 3.72
CA GLN A 77 -2.80 -26.09 5.03
C GLN A 77 -2.61 -24.58 4.87
N SER A 78 -3.49 -23.81 5.50
CA SER A 78 -3.35 -22.35 5.58
C SER A 78 -2.15 -21.97 6.45
N THR A 79 -1.54 -20.82 6.17
CA THR A 79 -0.40 -20.30 6.94
C THR A 79 -0.62 -18.82 7.25
N ILE A 80 -0.23 -18.41 8.46
CA ILE A 80 -0.22 -17.00 8.88
C ILE A 80 1.18 -16.39 8.79
N GLU A 81 2.20 -17.24 8.65
CA GLU A 81 3.58 -16.85 8.40
C GLU A 81 3.89 -17.00 6.90
N PRO A 82 4.65 -16.08 6.29
CA PRO A 82 5.09 -16.23 4.92
C PRO A 82 5.88 -17.53 4.70
N ARG A 83 5.51 -18.28 3.67
CA ARG A 83 6.24 -19.48 3.23
C ARG A 83 6.81 -19.26 1.84
N ARG A 84 8.08 -19.60 1.65
CA ARG A 84 8.71 -19.52 0.33
C ARG A 84 8.16 -20.59 -0.60
N LEU A 85 7.89 -20.22 -1.85
CA LEU A 85 7.40 -21.10 -2.91
C LEU A 85 8.58 -21.61 -3.77
N ASP A 86 9.28 -22.63 -3.27
CA ASP A 86 10.53 -23.11 -3.87
C ASP A 86 10.37 -23.63 -5.32
N SER A 87 9.18 -24.09 -5.70
CA SER A 87 8.88 -24.61 -7.04
C SER A 87 8.99 -23.58 -8.17
N LEU A 88 8.93 -22.29 -7.83
CA LEU A 88 9.13 -21.17 -8.76
C LEU A 88 10.43 -20.40 -8.51
N SER A 89 11.36 -20.98 -7.74
CA SER A 89 12.63 -20.34 -7.43
C SER A 89 13.42 -19.99 -8.71
N GLY A 90 13.91 -18.75 -8.78
CA GLY A 90 14.65 -18.22 -9.93
C GLY A 90 13.78 -17.80 -11.12
N LYS A 91 12.45 -17.85 -11.02
CA LYS A 91 11.53 -17.36 -12.05
C LYS A 91 11.11 -15.92 -11.75
N LYS A 92 11.18 -15.04 -12.75
CA LYS A 92 10.66 -13.66 -12.64
C LYS A 92 9.21 -13.63 -13.08
N ILE A 93 8.33 -13.07 -12.26
CA ILE A 93 6.89 -12.97 -12.57
C ILE A 93 6.64 -11.76 -13.48
N ALA A 94 6.07 -12.00 -14.66
CA ALA A 94 5.65 -10.95 -15.58
C ALA A 94 4.16 -10.61 -15.43
N SER A 95 3.32 -11.63 -15.24
CA SER A 95 1.87 -11.45 -15.11
C SER A 95 1.29 -12.54 -14.21
N LEU A 96 0.29 -12.19 -13.42
CA LEU A 96 -0.39 -13.11 -12.51
C LEU A 96 -1.88 -12.76 -12.46
N SER A 97 -2.71 -13.79 -12.55
CA SER A 97 -4.15 -13.68 -12.36
C SER A 97 -4.69 -14.90 -11.61
N TYR A 98 -5.85 -14.74 -11.00
CA TYR A 98 -6.48 -15.75 -10.16
C TYR A 98 -7.98 -15.82 -10.42
N GLY A 99 -8.59 -16.98 -10.18
CA GLY A 99 -10.05 -17.14 -10.26
C GLY A 99 -10.76 -17.35 -8.93
N SER A 100 -12.01 -17.81 -8.98
CA SER A 100 -12.84 -18.11 -7.80
C SER A 100 -12.58 -19.52 -7.25
N GLY A 101 -12.58 -19.64 -5.91
CA GLY A 101 -12.13 -20.84 -5.20
C GLY A 101 -10.69 -21.14 -5.60
N PRO A 102 -9.73 -20.28 -5.26
CA PRO A 102 -8.71 -19.78 -6.18
C PRO A 102 -7.93 -20.85 -6.95
N HIS A 103 -7.82 -20.60 -8.26
CA HIS A 103 -6.78 -21.15 -9.11
C HIS A 103 -5.89 -20.00 -9.55
N ILE A 104 -4.60 -20.24 -9.72
CA ILE A 104 -3.60 -19.25 -10.12
C ILE A 104 -3.13 -19.57 -11.53
N VAL A 105 -2.97 -18.53 -12.35
CA VAL A 105 -2.27 -18.57 -13.63
C VAL A 105 -1.18 -17.51 -13.55
N LEU A 106 0.05 -17.94 -13.79
CA LEU A 106 1.24 -17.11 -13.69
C LEU A 106 2.01 -17.23 -15.00
N ALA A 107 2.39 -16.08 -15.58
CA ALA A 107 3.33 -16.00 -16.68
C ALA A 107 4.67 -15.44 -16.19
N THR A 108 5.77 -16.08 -16.58
CA THR A 108 7.13 -15.61 -16.27
C THR A 108 7.61 -14.61 -17.32
N ALA A 109 8.70 -13.90 -17.03
CA ALA A 109 9.35 -12.99 -17.98
C ALA A 109 9.86 -13.70 -19.25
N GLU A 110 10.13 -15.01 -19.16
CA GLU A 110 10.50 -15.87 -20.29
C GLU A 110 9.30 -16.41 -21.08
N GLY A 111 8.08 -16.01 -20.69
CA GLY A 111 6.83 -16.38 -21.35
C GLY A 111 6.29 -17.77 -20.98
N GLU A 112 6.84 -18.42 -19.95
CA GLU A 112 6.35 -19.71 -19.46
C GLU A 112 5.09 -19.54 -18.61
N VAL A 113 4.13 -20.46 -18.74
CA VAL A 113 2.87 -20.42 -17.98
C VAL A 113 2.84 -21.52 -16.92
N PHE A 114 2.61 -21.13 -15.67
CA PHE A 114 2.40 -22.03 -14.53
C PHE A 114 0.98 -21.89 -14.00
N THR A 115 0.38 -23.02 -13.61
CA THR A 115 -0.96 -23.05 -13.02
C THR A 115 -1.04 -23.99 -11.82
N TRP A 116 -1.85 -23.64 -10.83
CA TRP A 116 -2.15 -24.48 -9.66
C TRP A 116 -3.42 -24.00 -8.93
N GLY A 117 -3.83 -24.73 -7.89
CA GLY A 117 -5.04 -24.47 -7.10
C GLY A 117 -6.24 -25.31 -7.55
N HIS A 118 -7.43 -24.75 -7.41
CA HIS A 118 -8.68 -25.43 -7.76
C HIS A 118 -8.75 -25.81 -9.25
N ASN A 119 -9.38 -26.94 -9.57
CA ASN A 119 -9.40 -27.47 -10.94
C ASN A 119 -10.68 -28.25 -11.33
N ALA A 120 -11.79 -28.09 -10.58
CA ALA A 120 -12.98 -28.92 -10.82
C ALA A 120 -13.58 -28.78 -12.23
N TYR A 121 -13.24 -27.71 -12.96
CA TYR A 121 -13.70 -27.43 -14.32
C TYR A 121 -12.56 -27.34 -15.34
N SER A 122 -11.41 -27.94 -15.01
CA SER A 122 -10.19 -27.96 -15.84
C SER A 122 -9.53 -26.59 -16.10
N GLN A 123 -9.75 -25.62 -15.21
CA GLN A 123 -9.13 -24.29 -15.28
C GLN A 123 -7.59 -24.30 -15.13
N LEU A 124 -6.96 -25.41 -14.77
CA LEU A 124 -5.49 -25.52 -14.82
C LEU A 124 -4.96 -25.89 -16.22
N GLY A 125 -5.81 -26.30 -17.16
CA GLY A 125 -5.37 -26.55 -18.54
C GLY A 125 -4.43 -27.75 -18.70
N ASN A 126 -4.33 -28.61 -17.69
CA ASN A 126 -3.41 -29.75 -17.65
C ASN A 126 -4.04 -31.08 -18.11
N GLY A 127 -5.22 -31.04 -18.73
CA GLY A 127 -5.93 -32.24 -19.19
C GLY A 127 -6.71 -32.97 -18.10
N THR A 128 -6.75 -32.47 -16.87
CA THR A 128 -7.41 -33.12 -15.72
C THR A 128 -8.45 -32.22 -15.06
N THR A 129 -9.12 -32.75 -14.02
CA THR A 129 -9.98 -32.01 -13.09
C THR A 129 -9.48 -32.06 -11.65
N ASN A 130 -8.24 -32.54 -11.44
CA ASN A 130 -7.64 -32.68 -10.11
C ASN A 130 -7.03 -31.36 -9.68
N HIS A 131 -7.22 -30.97 -8.42
CA HIS A 131 -6.59 -29.78 -7.82
C HIS A 131 -5.06 -29.87 -7.96
N GLY A 132 -4.43 -28.76 -8.33
CA GLY A 132 -2.98 -28.64 -8.39
C GLY A 132 -2.45 -28.12 -7.07
N LEU A 133 -1.77 -28.96 -6.29
CA LEU A 133 -1.22 -28.54 -5.00
C LEU A 133 0.13 -27.82 -5.13
N VAL A 134 0.77 -27.89 -6.30
CA VAL A 134 2.04 -27.23 -6.63
C VAL A 134 1.94 -26.57 -8.00
N PRO A 135 2.66 -25.45 -8.23
CA PRO A 135 2.82 -24.85 -9.56
C PRO A 135 3.25 -25.88 -10.60
N CYS A 136 2.47 -25.98 -11.68
CA CYS A 136 2.72 -26.88 -12.80
C CYS A 136 2.81 -26.09 -14.10
N GLN A 137 3.90 -26.27 -14.84
CA GLN A 137 4.07 -25.64 -16.15
C GLN A 137 3.12 -26.25 -17.17
N ILE A 138 2.40 -25.41 -17.92
CA ILE A 138 1.52 -25.82 -19.01
C ILE A 138 2.21 -25.55 -20.35
N SER A 139 2.63 -26.62 -21.02
CA SER A 139 3.28 -26.55 -22.34
C SER A 139 2.37 -26.95 -23.50
N THR A 140 1.27 -27.66 -23.23
CA THR A 140 0.31 -28.09 -24.27
C THR A 140 -0.26 -26.89 -25.01
N ASN A 141 -0.05 -26.85 -26.33
CA ASN A 141 -0.43 -25.74 -27.24
C ASN A 141 0.24 -24.38 -26.96
N LEU A 142 1.10 -24.27 -25.94
CA LEU A 142 1.80 -23.05 -25.55
C LEU A 142 3.34 -23.18 -25.64
N SER A 143 3.89 -24.37 -25.94
CA SER A 143 5.34 -24.66 -25.87
C SER A 143 6.24 -23.76 -26.72
N ASN A 144 5.72 -23.22 -27.83
CA ASN A 144 6.45 -22.29 -28.73
C ASN A 144 5.87 -20.88 -28.69
N LYS A 145 5.21 -20.52 -27.58
CA LYS A 145 4.55 -19.23 -27.40
C LYS A 145 5.18 -18.47 -26.25
N GLN A 146 5.31 -17.17 -26.44
CA GLN A 146 5.79 -16.24 -25.44
C GLN A 146 4.56 -15.55 -24.84
N VAL A 147 4.13 -15.97 -23.66
CA VAL A 147 2.96 -15.39 -22.99
C VAL A 147 3.34 -14.10 -22.26
N ILE A 148 2.59 -13.03 -22.47
CA ILE A 148 2.88 -11.70 -21.90
C ILE A 148 1.83 -11.23 -20.90
N GLU A 149 0.62 -11.76 -20.95
CA GLU A 149 -0.49 -11.36 -20.09
C GLU A 149 -1.41 -12.55 -19.83
N VAL A 150 -1.92 -12.64 -18.59
CA VAL A 150 -2.84 -13.68 -18.15
C VAL A 150 -4.08 -13.06 -17.51
N ALA A 151 -5.23 -13.69 -17.68
CA ALA A 151 -6.48 -13.26 -17.08
C ALA A 151 -7.33 -14.46 -16.67
N CYS A 152 -8.05 -14.35 -15.56
CA CYS A 152 -8.90 -15.42 -15.05
C CYS A 152 -10.30 -14.88 -14.76
N GLY A 153 -11.32 -15.66 -15.11
CA GLY A 153 -12.66 -15.50 -14.53
C GLY A 153 -12.83 -16.44 -13.35
N SER A 154 -14.07 -16.81 -13.03
CA SER A 154 -14.34 -17.69 -11.88
C SER A 154 -13.61 -19.02 -11.99
N TYR A 155 -13.77 -19.69 -13.14
CA TYR A 155 -13.31 -21.06 -13.36
C TYR A 155 -12.79 -21.28 -14.78
N HIS A 156 -12.32 -20.22 -15.43
CA HIS A 156 -11.70 -20.29 -16.75
C HIS A 156 -10.49 -19.36 -16.77
N SER A 157 -9.58 -19.64 -17.69
CA SER A 157 -8.31 -18.94 -17.81
C SER A 157 -8.07 -18.51 -19.25
N LEU A 158 -7.43 -17.37 -19.40
CA LEU A 158 -7.04 -16.75 -20.65
C LEU A 158 -5.56 -16.36 -20.59
N VAL A 159 -4.88 -16.48 -21.73
CA VAL A 159 -3.53 -15.96 -21.91
C VAL A 159 -3.42 -15.24 -23.25
N LEU A 160 -2.60 -14.20 -23.28
CA LEU A 160 -2.24 -13.44 -24.46
C LEU A 160 -0.75 -13.65 -24.74
N THR A 161 -0.43 -14.00 -25.99
CA THR A 161 0.95 -14.16 -26.45
C THR A 161 1.50 -12.85 -27.04
N SER A 162 2.82 -12.72 -27.13
CA SER A 162 3.48 -11.58 -27.78
C SER A 162 3.15 -11.45 -29.27
N ASP A 163 2.74 -12.54 -29.92
CA ASP A 163 2.22 -12.56 -31.30
C ASP A 163 0.79 -12.00 -31.41
N GLY A 164 0.16 -11.63 -30.28
CA GLY A 164 -1.21 -11.16 -30.22
C GLY A 164 -2.28 -12.26 -30.32
N GLU A 165 -1.90 -13.52 -30.04
CA GLU A 165 -2.84 -14.64 -30.03
C GLU A 165 -3.41 -14.88 -28.63
N VAL A 166 -4.70 -15.19 -28.56
CA VAL A 166 -5.38 -15.50 -27.30
C VAL A 166 -5.67 -16.99 -27.19
N PHE A 167 -5.36 -17.58 -26.05
CA PHE A 167 -5.71 -18.96 -25.71
C PHE A 167 -6.60 -18.97 -24.47
N ALA A 168 -7.58 -19.86 -24.44
CA ALA A 168 -8.54 -19.99 -23.35
C ALA A 168 -8.80 -21.47 -23.01
N TRP A 169 -9.10 -21.74 -21.74
CA TRP A 169 -9.47 -23.08 -21.25
C TRP A 169 -10.27 -23.02 -19.93
N GLY A 170 -10.73 -24.17 -19.46
CA GLY A 170 -11.52 -24.32 -18.25
C GLY A 170 -13.04 -24.38 -18.50
N TYR A 171 -13.80 -23.81 -17.57
CA TYR A 171 -15.26 -23.81 -17.57
C TYR A 171 -15.85 -23.07 -18.78
N ASN A 172 -16.83 -23.69 -19.45
CA ASN A 172 -17.32 -23.17 -20.72
C ASN A 172 -18.85 -23.23 -20.91
N ASN A 173 -19.65 -23.48 -19.87
CA ASN A 173 -21.10 -23.64 -20.04
C ASN A 173 -21.82 -22.42 -20.66
N SER A 174 -21.21 -21.23 -20.58
CA SER A 174 -21.73 -20.00 -21.22
C SER A 174 -20.93 -19.56 -22.45
N GLY A 175 -19.99 -20.38 -22.93
CA GLY A 175 -19.17 -20.05 -24.09
C GLY A 175 -17.91 -19.21 -23.79
N GLN A 176 -17.46 -19.22 -22.54
CA GLN A 176 -16.37 -18.39 -21.99
C GLN A 176 -15.01 -18.69 -22.62
N VAL A 177 -14.83 -19.89 -23.19
CA VAL A 177 -13.61 -20.28 -23.92
C VAL A 177 -13.61 -19.73 -25.36
N GLY A 178 -14.76 -19.28 -25.89
CA GLY A 178 -14.84 -18.70 -27.23
C GLY A 178 -14.65 -19.72 -28.37
N SER A 179 -14.92 -21.00 -28.11
CA SER A 179 -14.67 -22.11 -29.04
C SER A 179 -15.81 -22.41 -30.02
N GLY A 180 -16.96 -21.73 -29.89
CA GLY A 180 -18.21 -22.09 -30.56
C GLY A 180 -18.96 -23.26 -29.91
N SER A 181 -18.45 -23.78 -28.80
CA SER A 181 -19.04 -24.85 -28.00
C SER A 181 -19.29 -24.36 -26.56
N THR A 182 -20.09 -25.11 -25.80
CA THR A 182 -20.31 -24.91 -24.36
C THR A 182 -19.68 -25.99 -23.49
N VAL A 183 -18.85 -26.86 -24.08
CA VAL A 183 -18.14 -27.94 -23.36
C VAL A 183 -16.86 -27.39 -22.74
N ASN A 184 -16.58 -27.76 -21.48
CA ASN A 184 -15.35 -27.38 -20.79
C ASN A 184 -14.12 -27.80 -21.60
N GLN A 185 -13.08 -26.98 -21.56
CA GLN A 185 -11.90 -27.15 -22.38
C GLN A 185 -10.70 -27.50 -21.48
N PRO A 186 -10.21 -28.74 -21.48
CA PRO A 186 -9.26 -29.19 -20.45
C PRO A 186 -7.80 -28.81 -20.71
N ILE A 187 -7.50 -28.27 -21.89
CA ILE A 187 -6.17 -27.83 -22.32
C ILE A 187 -6.30 -26.48 -23.05
N PRO A 188 -5.27 -25.60 -23.02
CA PRO A 188 -5.29 -24.32 -23.71
C PRO A 188 -5.72 -24.47 -25.18
N ARG A 189 -6.75 -23.71 -25.57
CA ARG A 189 -7.25 -23.69 -26.94
C ARG A 189 -7.15 -22.27 -27.49
N ARG A 190 -6.58 -22.13 -28.68
CA ARG A 190 -6.57 -20.85 -29.39
C ARG A 190 -8.00 -20.37 -29.65
N VAL A 191 -8.30 -19.15 -29.23
CA VAL A 191 -9.56 -18.48 -29.53
C VAL A 191 -9.51 -18.00 -30.98
N THR A 192 -10.44 -18.48 -31.79
CA THR A 192 -10.49 -18.23 -33.25
C THR A 192 -11.86 -17.64 -33.62
N GLY A 193 -12.13 -17.44 -34.92
CA GLY A 193 -13.34 -16.78 -35.40
C GLY A 193 -13.08 -15.31 -35.69
N CYS A 194 -13.79 -14.38 -35.06
CA CYS A 194 -13.65 -12.95 -35.34
C CYS A 194 -12.29 -12.35 -34.92
N LEU A 195 -11.53 -13.06 -34.08
CA LEU A 195 -10.15 -12.72 -33.71
C LEU A 195 -9.10 -13.34 -34.64
N GLN A 196 -9.50 -14.14 -35.63
CA GLN A 196 -8.58 -14.72 -36.59
C GLN A 196 -7.87 -13.60 -37.37
N ASN A 197 -6.53 -13.65 -37.42
CA ASN A 197 -5.67 -12.66 -38.08
C ASN A 197 -5.77 -11.24 -37.50
N LYS A 198 -6.21 -11.10 -36.25
CA LYS A 198 -6.12 -9.86 -35.48
C LYS A 198 -4.99 -9.97 -34.46
N VAL A 199 -4.35 -8.84 -34.16
CA VAL A 199 -3.34 -8.74 -33.11
C VAL A 199 -4.02 -8.20 -31.86
N VAL A 200 -4.21 -9.05 -30.85
CA VAL A 200 -4.73 -8.65 -29.54
C VAL A 200 -3.63 -7.96 -28.74
N VAL A 201 -3.96 -6.87 -28.05
CA VAL A 201 -3.01 -6.05 -27.26
C VAL A 201 -3.30 -6.05 -25.77
N THR A 202 -4.50 -6.46 -25.35
CA THR A 202 -4.84 -6.68 -23.93
C THR A 202 -6.08 -7.55 -23.81
N ILE A 203 -6.19 -8.28 -22.69
CA ILE A 203 -7.28 -9.18 -22.37
C ILE A 203 -7.85 -8.87 -20.98
N ALA A 204 -9.11 -9.18 -20.76
CA ALA A 204 -9.69 -9.13 -19.42
C ALA A 204 -10.82 -10.15 -19.27
N CYS A 205 -11.03 -10.60 -18.03
CA CYS A 205 -12.10 -11.54 -17.69
C CYS A 205 -13.01 -10.95 -16.62
N GLY A 206 -14.32 -11.02 -16.85
CA GLY A 206 -15.30 -10.98 -15.76
C GLY A 206 -15.45 -12.37 -15.14
N GLN A 207 -16.45 -12.59 -14.28
CA GLN A 207 -16.70 -13.93 -13.72
C GLN A 207 -16.85 -15.00 -14.81
N MET A 208 -17.68 -14.70 -15.82
CA MET A 208 -18.13 -15.69 -16.81
C MET A 208 -18.04 -15.20 -18.26
N CYS A 209 -17.30 -14.12 -18.50
CA CYS A 209 -17.15 -13.50 -19.81
C CYS A 209 -15.72 -13.03 -20.00
N CYS A 210 -15.33 -12.88 -21.27
CA CYS A 210 -13.99 -12.48 -21.66
C CYS A 210 -14.04 -11.34 -22.66
N MET A 211 -12.98 -10.56 -22.65
CA MET A 211 -12.80 -9.38 -23.49
C MET A 211 -11.39 -9.40 -24.06
N ALA A 212 -11.26 -8.92 -25.30
CA ALA A 212 -9.99 -8.67 -25.95
C ALA A 212 -10.06 -7.34 -26.71
N VAL A 213 -9.00 -6.55 -26.61
CA VAL A 213 -8.82 -5.33 -27.41
C VAL A 213 -7.74 -5.62 -28.43
N VAL A 214 -8.00 -5.33 -29.70
CA VAL A 214 -7.00 -5.48 -30.77
C VAL A 214 -6.23 -4.19 -31.02
N ASP A 215 -5.12 -4.26 -31.73
CA ASP A 215 -4.22 -3.14 -32.06
C ASP A 215 -4.90 -1.93 -32.73
N THR A 216 -5.98 -2.19 -33.49
CA THR A 216 -6.86 -1.16 -34.09
C THR A 216 -7.75 -0.44 -33.06
N GLY A 217 -7.82 -0.93 -31.82
CA GLY A 217 -8.66 -0.43 -30.73
C GLY A 217 -10.07 -1.02 -30.71
N GLU A 218 -10.38 -2.00 -31.56
CA GLU A 218 -11.69 -2.66 -31.57
C GLU A 218 -11.82 -3.63 -30.38
N VAL A 219 -13.00 -3.67 -29.75
CA VAL A 219 -13.28 -4.54 -28.61
C VAL A 219 -14.06 -5.77 -29.05
N TYR A 220 -13.58 -6.94 -28.67
CA TYR A 220 -14.23 -8.24 -28.85
C TYR A 220 -14.61 -8.85 -27.50
N VAL A 221 -15.78 -9.48 -27.46
CA VAL A 221 -16.40 -9.99 -26.23
C VAL A 221 -17.02 -11.36 -26.47
N TRP A 222 -16.99 -12.24 -25.46
CA TRP A 222 -17.69 -13.53 -25.48
C TRP A 222 -17.97 -14.07 -24.08
N GLY A 223 -18.77 -15.13 -24.00
CA GLY A 223 -19.18 -15.78 -22.76
C GLY A 223 -20.59 -15.39 -22.29
N TYR A 224 -20.78 -15.33 -20.97
CA TYR A 224 -22.06 -15.06 -20.33
C TYR A 224 -22.49 -13.60 -20.49
N ASN A 225 -23.78 -13.37 -20.77
CA ASN A 225 -24.33 -12.04 -21.05
C ASN A 225 -25.66 -11.73 -20.37
N GLY A 226 -26.05 -12.49 -19.34
CA GLY A 226 -27.38 -12.34 -18.71
C GLY A 226 -27.68 -10.94 -18.16
N ASN A 227 -26.65 -10.14 -17.84
CA ASN A 227 -26.78 -8.77 -17.37
C ASN A 227 -26.38 -7.71 -18.42
N GLY A 228 -26.12 -8.12 -19.66
CA GLY A 228 -25.62 -7.23 -20.72
C GLY A 228 -24.13 -6.92 -20.64
N GLN A 229 -23.34 -7.69 -19.88
CA GLN A 229 -21.90 -7.45 -19.68
C GLN A 229 -21.04 -7.56 -20.94
N LEU A 230 -21.59 -8.07 -22.04
CA LEU A 230 -20.92 -8.06 -23.34
C LEU A 230 -21.16 -6.76 -24.13
N GLY A 231 -22.11 -5.91 -23.74
CA GLY A 231 -22.29 -4.60 -24.40
C GLY A 231 -22.87 -4.69 -25.82
N LEU A 232 -23.51 -5.82 -26.17
CA LEU A 232 -24.01 -6.12 -27.51
C LEU A 232 -25.48 -5.68 -27.75
N GLY A 233 -26.09 -4.97 -26.80
CA GLY A 233 -27.49 -4.59 -26.87
C GLY A 233 -28.49 -5.72 -26.63
N SER A 234 -28.01 -6.90 -26.24
CA SER A 234 -28.80 -8.09 -25.95
C SER A 234 -28.32 -8.72 -24.65
N SER A 235 -29.06 -9.72 -24.16
CA SER A 235 -28.71 -10.53 -22.98
C SER A 235 -28.32 -11.97 -23.33
N GLY A 236 -28.15 -12.29 -24.62
CA GLY A 236 -27.78 -13.62 -25.09
C GLY A 236 -26.28 -13.90 -24.94
N ASN A 237 -25.93 -15.07 -24.41
CA ASN A 237 -24.56 -15.55 -24.33
C ASN A 237 -23.92 -15.68 -25.71
N GLN A 238 -22.60 -15.50 -25.78
CA GLN A 238 -21.84 -15.58 -27.04
C GLN A 238 -20.79 -16.68 -26.93
N PRO A 239 -20.93 -17.82 -27.63
CA PRO A 239 -19.94 -18.90 -27.59
C PRO A 239 -18.70 -18.63 -28.45
N THR A 240 -18.68 -17.55 -29.21
CA THR A 240 -17.57 -17.10 -30.05
C THR A 240 -17.32 -15.60 -29.85
N PRO A 241 -16.08 -15.11 -30.03
CA PRO A 241 -15.81 -13.67 -30.00
C PRO A 241 -16.71 -12.88 -30.94
N CYS A 242 -17.32 -11.82 -30.41
CA CYS A 242 -18.17 -10.89 -31.13
C CYS A 242 -17.67 -9.46 -30.96
N ARG A 243 -17.70 -8.64 -32.00
CA ARG A 243 -17.27 -7.23 -31.95
C ARG A 243 -18.35 -6.36 -31.31
N VAL A 244 -17.96 -5.45 -30.41
CA VAL A 244 -18.85 -4.45 -29.83
C VAL A 244 -19.07 -3.31 -30.84
N ALA A 245 -20.07 -3.45 -31.71
CA ALA A 245 -20.35 -2.49 -32.78
C ALA A 245 -20.67 -1.07 -32.27
N ALA A 246 -21.18 -0.93 -31.03
CA ALA A 246 -21.47 0.35 -30.40
C ALA A 246 -20.22 1.21 -30.14
N LEU A 247 -19.02 0.62 -30.14
CA LEU A 247 -17.74 1.34 -30.01
C LEU A 247 -17.06 1.59 -31.38
N GLN A 248 -17.79 1.44 -32.49
CA GLN A 248 -17.21 1.68 -33.80
C GLN A 248 -16.72 3.13 -33.94
N GLY A 249 -15.46 3.27 -34.37
CA GLY A 249 -14.80 4.58 -34.52
C GLY A 249 -14.17 5.11 -33.24
N ILE A 250 -14.34 4.42 -32.11
CA ILE A 250 -13.70 4.73 -30.83
C ILE A 250 -12.51 3.79 -30.66
N ARG A 251 -11.31 4.34 -30.44
CA ARG A 251 -10.10 3.55 -30.22
C ARG A 251 -9.93 3.24 -28.74
N VAL A 252 -10.22 2.00 -28.36
CA VAL A 252 -10.01 1.52 -26.99
C VAL A 252 -8.54 1.15 -26.77
N GLN A 253 -7.97 1.54 -25.63
CA GLN A 253 -6.62 1.19 -25.21
C GLN A 253 -6.58 0.14 -24.11
N ARG A 254 -7.52 0.20 -23.16
CA ARG A 254 -7.58 -0.72 -22.01
C ARG A 254 -9.00 -1.21 -21.79
N VAL A 255 -9.10 -2.41 -21.23
CA VAL A 255 -10.34 -3.01 -20.75
C VAL A 255 -10.12 -3.53 -19.34
N ALA A 256 -11.11 -3.34 -18.47
CA ALA A 256 -11.12 -3.88 -17.12
C ALA A 256 -12.50 -4.46 -16.82
N CYS A 257 -12.53 -5.59 -16.12
CA CYS A 257 -13.76 -6.34 -15.90
C CYS A 257 -14.00 -6.54 -14.41
N GLY A 258 -15.18 -6.13 -13.96
CA GLY A 258 -15.65 -6.46 -12.63
C GLY A 258 -16.40 -7.79 -12.61
N TYR A 259 -17.16 -8.02 -11.54
CA TYR A 259 -17.93 -9.26 -11.39
C TYR A 259 -18.85 -9.57 -12.59
N ALA A 260 -19.62 -8.59 -13.04
CA ALA A 260 -20.53 -8.72 -14.18
C ALA A 260 -20.70 -7.39 -14.93
N HIS A 261 -19.66 -6.56 -14.93
CA HIS A 261 -19.62 -5.28 -15.62
C HIS A 261 -18.26 -5.06 -16.26
N THR A 262 -18.22 -4.13 -17.21
CA THR A 262 -17.05 -3.87 -18.05
C THR A 262 -16.79 -2.39 -18.09
N LEU A 263 -15.51 -2.03 -18.00
CA LEU A 263 -15.00 -0.68 -18.22
C LEU A 263 -14.02 -0.72 -19.40
N VAL A 264 -14.06 0.29 -20.24
CA VAL A 264 -13.03 0.52 -21.26
C VAL A 264 -12.54 1.95 -21.22
N LEU A 265 -11.24 2.11 -21.48
CA LEU A 265 -10.56 3.40 -21.56
C LEU A 265 -10.12 3.64 -23.00
N THR A 266 -10.49 4.78 -23.56
CA THR A 266 -10.13 5.19 -24.92
C THR A 266 -8.79 5.92 -24.96
N ASP A 267 -8.23 6.07 -26.16
CA ASP A 267 -7.05 6.90 -26.42
C ASP A 267 -7.27 8.41 -26.24
N GLU A 268 -8.53 8.84 -26.19
CA GLU A 268 -8.93 10.20 -25.80
C GLU A 268 -9.06 10.38 -24.29
N GLY A 269 -8.88 9.30 -23.50
CA GLY A 269 -9.04 9.31 -22.04
C GLY A 269 -10.48 9.33 -21.57
N GLN A 270 -11.41 8.84 -22.41
CA GLN A 270 -12.82 8.67 -22.05
C GLN A 270 -13.05 7.26 -21.50
N VAL A 271 -13.99 7.14 -20.56
CA VAL A 271 -14.38 5.85 -19.98
C VAL A 271 -15.80 5.50 -20.42
N TYR A 272 -15.99 4.27 -20.89
CA TYR A 272 -17.31 3.70 -21.14
C TYR A 272 -17.52 2.49 -20.23
N ALA A 273 -18.76 2.33 -19.74
CA ALA A 273 -19.15 1.24 -18.87
C ALA A 273 -20.44 0.56 -19.35
N TRP A 274 -20.56 -0.74 -19.12
CA TRP A 274 -21.78 -1.52 -19.36
C TRP A 274 -21.83 -2.79 -18.52
N GLY A 275 -22.98 -3.47 -18.51
CA GLY A 275 -23.26 -4.69 -17.77
C GLY A 275 -24.14 -4.46 -16.54
N ALA A 276 -23.92 -5.26 -15.50
CA ALA A 276 -24.65 -5.19 -14.24
C ALA A 276 -24.38 -3.86 -13.51
N ASN A 277 -25.41 -3.29 -12.88
CA ASN A 277 -25.31 -1.99 -12.22
C ASN A 277 -26.06 -1.90 -10.87
N SER A 278 -26.43 -3.04 -10.26
CA SER A 278 -27.23 -3.06 -9.02
C SER A 278 -26.61 -2.29 -7.84
N TYR A 279 -25.28 -2.08 -7.86
CA TYR A 279 -24.54 -1.31 -6.85
C TYR A 279 -24.05 0.05 -7.34
N GLY A 280 -24.36 0.44 -8.59
CA GLY A 280 -23.86 1.68 -9.18
C GLY A 280 -22.48 1.55 -9.84
N GLN A 281 -22.00 0.33 -10.08
CA GLN A 281 -20.65 0.04 -10.58
C GLN A 281 -20.37 0.56 -12.00
N LEU A 282 -21.40 1.02 -12.72
CA LEU A 282 -21.24 1.70 -14.00
C LEU A 282 -20.99 3.21 -13.86
N GLY A 283 -21.27 3.82 -12.70
CA GLY A 283 -20.98 5.24 -12.46
C GLY A 283 -21.90 6.20 -13.25
N THR A 284 -23.09 5.74 -13.67
CA THR A 284 -24.01 6.46 -14.56
C THR A 284 -25.14 7.20 -13.83
N GLY A 285 -25.03 7.37 -12.51
CA GLY A 285 -26.03 8.08 -11.70
C GLY A 285 -27.33 7.31 -11.45
N ASN A 286 -27.36 6.02 -11.76
CA ASN A 286 -28.49 5.13 -11.51
C ASN A 286 -28.00 3.70 -11.21
N LYS A 287 -28.95 2.76 -11.01
CA LYS A 287 -28.67 1.35 -10.69
C LYS A 287 -29.18 0.37 -11.75
N SER A 288 -29.51 0.87 -12.93
CA SER A 288 -30.05 0.05 -14.03
C SER A 288 -28.91 -0.57 -14.83
N ASN A 289 -29.01 -1.88 -15.09
CA ASN A 289 -28.08 -2.58 -15.98
C ASN A 289 -28.09 -1.92 -17.36
N GLN A 290 -26.93 -1.90 -18.03
CA GLN A 290 -26.79 -1.35 -19.37
C GLN A 290 -26.27 -2.43 -20.31
N SER A 291 -27.01 -2.75 -21.36
CA SER A 291 -26.57 -3.69 -22.38
C SER A 291 -25.75 -3.04 -23.49
N TYR A 292 -25.52 -1.73 -23.42
CA TYR A 292 -24.71 -0.95 -24.35
C TYR A 292 -23.63 -0.14 -23.60
N PRO A 293 -22.45 0.06 -24.22
CA PRO A 293 -21.45 0.98 -23.72
C PRO A 293 -22.02 2.37 -23.47
N THR A 294 -21.95 2.83 -22.23
CA THR A 294 -22.45 4.14 -21.79
C THR A 294 -21.28 4.97 -21.27
N PRO A 295 -21.14 6.25 -21.67
CA PRO A 295 -20.06 7.09 -21.18
C PRO A 295 -20.19 7.33 -19.67
N VAL A 296 -19.07 7.24 -18.97
CA VAL A 296 -18.96 7.57 -17.54
C VAL A 296 -18.42 8.98 -17.43
N THR A 297 -19.19 9.87 -16.80
CA THR A 297 -18.79 11.26 -16.62
C THR A 297 -17.93 11.38 -15.36
N VAL A 298 -16.61 11.51 -15.57
CA VAL A 298 -15.66 12.00 -14.56
C VAL A 298 -15.40 13.48 -14.87
N GLU A 299 -14.95 14.28 -13.90
CA GLU A 299 -14.60 15.70 -14.13
C GLU A 299 -13.65 15.87 -15.33
N LYS A 300 -13.50 17.10 -15.85
CA LYS A 300 -12.88 17.43 -17.16
C LYS A 300 -11.38 17.08 -17.33
N ASP A 301 -10.82 16.18 -16.54
CA ASP A 301 -9.46 15.69 -16.68
C ASP A 301 -9.42 14.35 -17.44
N ARG A 302 -8.33 14.11 -18.15
CA ARG A 302 -8.12 12.91 -18.97
C ARG A 302 -7.90 11.71 -18.06
N ILE A 303 -8.64 10.63 -18.27
CA ILE A 303 -8.40 9.37 -17.54
C ILE A 303 -7.21 8.63 -18.17
N ILE A 304 -6.33 8.09 -17.33
CA ILE A 304 -5.14 7.34 -17.73
C ILE A 304 -5.14 5.88 -17.23
N GLU A 305 -5.98 5.57 -16.25
CA GLU A 305 -6.10 4.23 -15.69
C GLU A 305 -7.55 3.93 -15.31
N ILE A 306 -8.00 2.69 -15.55
CA ILE A 306 -9.26 2.13 -15.09
C ILE A 306 -8.98 0.83 -14.36
N ALA A 307 -9.75 0.54 -13.32
CA ALA A 307 -9.58 -0.64 -12.49
C ALA A 307 -10.93 -1.26 -12.13
N ALA A 308 -11.01 -2.57 -12.31
CA ALA A 308 -12.13 -3.42 -11.93
C ALA A 308 -11.60 -4.85 -11.72
N CYS A 309 -12.18 -5.59 -10.78
CA CYS A 309 -11.78 -6.97 -10.50
C CYS A 309 -12.98 -7.92 -10.58
N HIS A 310 -12.78 -9.07 -11.23
CA HIS A 310 -13.81 -10.09 -11.50
C HIS A 310 -14.51 -10.62 -10.23
N SER A 311 -13.98 -10.41 -9.03
CA SER A 311 -14.59 -10.82 -7.76
C SER A 311 -15.32 -9.69 -7.02
N THR A 312 -15.35 -8.49 -7.59
CA THR A 312 -15.87 -7.28 -6.92
C THR A 312 -16.86 -6.51 -7.80
N HIS A 313 -17.68 -5.69 -7.15
CA HIS A 313 -18.57 -4.72 -7.80
C HIS A 313 -18.01 -3.29 -7.71
N THR A 314 -16.71 -3.13 -7.45
CA THR A 314 -16.04 -1.84 -7.33
C THR A 314 -15.40 -1.47 -8.67
N SER A 315 -15.48 -0.19 -9.00
CA SER A 315 -14.82 0.42 -10.15
C SER A 315 -13.99 1.59 -9.68
N ALA A 316 -12.83 1.80 -10.29
CA ALA A 316 -12.00 2.95 -10.01
C ALA A 316 -11.36 3.49 -11.30
N ALA A 317 -10.95 4.75 -11.26
CA ALA A 317 -10.17 5.36 -12.33
C ALA A 317 -9.21 6.42 -11.78
N LYS A 318 -8.10 6.62 -12.48
CA LYS A 318 -7.11 7.66 -12.18
C LYS A 318 -6.98 8.63 -13.36
N THR A 319 -6.99 9.92 -13.04
CA THR A 319 -6.77 11.00 -14.01
C THR A 319 -5.30 11.30 -14.22
N GLN A 320 -4.97 11.99 -15.31
CA GLN A 320 -3.62 12.48 -15.59
C GLN A 320 -3.12 13.43 -14.49
N GLY A 321 -4.00 14.23 -13.88
CA GLY A 321 -3.69 15.08 -12.73
C GLY A 321 -3.46 14.33 -11.41
N GLY A 322 -3.56 13.00 -11.39
CA GLY A 322 -3.31 12.17 -10.22
C GLY A 322 -4.52 11.94 -9.32
N HIS A 323 -5.69 12.53 -9.64
CA HIS A 323 -6.93 12.29 -8.90
C HIS A 323 -7.45 10.87 -9.12
N VAL A 324 -7.79 10.19 -8.04
CA VAL A 324 -8.35 8.83 -8.04
C VAL A 324 -9.84 8.88 -7.67
N TYR A 325 -10.68 8.29 -8.51
CA TYR A 325 -12.12 8.17 -8.31
C TYR A 325 -12.51 6.72 -8.05
N MET A 326 -13.56 6.51 -7.26
CA MET A 326 -14.16 5.20 -7.00
C MET A 326 -15.68 5.22 -7.09
N TRP A 327 -16.30 4.12 -7.52
CA TRP A 327 -17.74 3.94 -7.55
C TRP A 327 -18.13 2.45 -7.54
N GLY A 328 -19.43 2.16 -7.46
CA GLY A 328 -19.96 0.81 -7.30
C GLY A 328 -20.17 0.42 -5.85
N GLN A 329 -19.86 -0.83 -5.50
CA GLN A 329 -19.94 -1.29 -4.12
C GLN A 329 -18.65 -0.92 -3.37
N CYS A 330 -18.73 0.05 -2.46
CA CYS A 330 -17.59 0.54 -1.68
C CYS A 330 -17.90 0.36 -0.18
N ARG A 331 -17.21 -0.56 0.51
CA ARG A 331 -17.47 -0.97 1.90
C ARG A 331 -18.95 -1.24 2.20
N GLY A 332 -19.60 -1.98 1.30
CA GLY A 332 -21.02 -2.31 1.39
C GLY A 332 -21.99 -1.19 1.00
N GLN A 333 -21.50 0.03 0.73
CA GLN A 333 -22.32 1.14 0.25
C GLN A 333 -22.38 1.15 -1.28
N SER A 334 -23.48 1.68 -1.82
CA SER A 334 -23.69 1.82 -3.27
C SER A 334 -23.40 3.26 -3.70
N VAL A 335 -22.29 3.44 -4.41
CA VAL A 335 -21.81 4.72 -4.94
C VAL A 335 -22.11 4.76 -6.44
N ILE A 336 -23.12 5.53 -6.84
CA ILE A 336 -23.68 5.49 -8.21
C ILE A 336 -23.01 6.46 -9.20
N LEU A 337 -22.12 7.33 -8.73
CA LEU A 337 -21.36 8.28 -9.52
C LEU A 337 -19.88 8.20 -9.10
N PRO A 338 -18.92 8.46 -10.01
CA PRO A 338 -17.50 8.56 -9.66
C PRO A 338 -17.28 9.51 -8.48
N HIS A 339 -16.78 8.99 -7.36
CA HIS A 339 -16.51 9.74 -6.15
C HIS A 339 -15.01 9.98 -6.03
N LEU A 340 -14.59 11.25 -5.94
CA LEU A 340 -13.19 11.63 -5.75
C LEU A 340 -12.68 11.14 -4.39
N THR A 341 -11.48 10.56 -4.38
CA THR A 341 -10.82 10.04 -3.18
C THR A 341 -9.55 10.83 -2.86
N HIS A 342 -8.96 10.54 -1.69
CA HIS A 342 -7.65 11.05 -1.28
C HIS A 342 -6.52 10.04 -1.54
N PHE A 343 -6.77 8.99 -2.34
CA PHE A 343 -5.77 7.99 -2.70
C PHE A 343 -4.90 8.47 -3.87
N SER A 344 -3.67 7.95 -3.93
CA SER A 344 -2.70 8.24 -4.99
C SER A 344 -2.73 7.23 -6.13
N CYS A 345 -3.29 6.04 -5.90
CA CYS A 345 -3.43 4.97 -6.89
C CYS A 345 -4.78 4.27 -6.75
N THR A 346 -5.20 3.57 -7.82
CA THR A 346 -6.44 2.79 -7.82
C THR A 346 -6.34 1.54 -6.95
N ASP A 347 -5.14 1.00 -6.73
CA ASP A 347 -4.91 -0.17 -5.88
C ASP A 347 -5.36 0.06 -4.43
N ASP A 348 -5.15 1.27 -3.89
CA ASP A 348 -5.63 1.67 -2.57
C ASP A 348 -7.15 1.61 -2.44
N VAL A 349 -7.89 1.90 -3.53
CA VAL A 349 -9.36 1.77 -3.55
C VAL A 349 -9.75 0.32 -3.31
N PHE A 350 -9.03 -0.62 -3.92
CA PHE A 350 -9.31 -2.05 -3.75
C PHE A 350 -8.88 -2.56 -2.38
N ALA A 351 -7.74 -2.11 -1.86
CA ALA A 351 -7.28 -2.46 -0.52
C ALA A 351 -8.24 -1.99 0.58
N CYS A 352 -8.74 -0.74 0.46
CA CYS A 352 -9.49 -0.10 1.55
C CYS A 352 -11.02 -0.13 1.39
N PHE A 353 -11.54 -0.19 0.15
CA PHE A 353 -12.96 -0.02 -0.13
C PHE A 353 -13.62 -1.13 -0.94
N ALA A 354 -12.88 -2.00 -1.63
CA ALA A 354 -13.50 -3.15 -2.29
C ALA A 354 -13.98 -4.20 -1.28
N THR A 355 -14.92 -5.04 -1.70
CA THR A 355 -15.41 -6.17 -0.90
C THR A 355 -15.56 -7.39 -1.81
N PRO A 356 -14.71 -8.43 -1.66
CA PRO A 356 -13.53 -8.49 -0.76
C PRO A 356 -12.42 -7.50 -1.17
N ALA A 357 -11.48 -7.24 -0.26
CA ALA A 357 -10.27 -6.49 -0.56
C ALA A 357 -9.31 -7.40 -1.33
N VAL A 358 -9.37 -7.35 -2.67
CA VAL A 358 -8.50 -8.14 -3.57
C VAL A 358 -7.91 -7.30 -4.70
N SER A 359 -6.71 -7.66 -5.17
CA SER A 359 -5.96 -6.92 -6.18
C SER A 359 -6.59 -7.10 -7.57
N TRP A 360 -6.76 -6.01 -8.32
CA TRP A 360 -7.29 -6.08 -9.69
C TRP A 360 -6.20 -6.36 -10.73
N ARG A 361 -4.93 -6.33 -10.33
CA ARG A 361 -3.72 -6.64 -11.11
C ARG A 361 -2.61 -7.15 -10.18
N LEU A 362 -1.51 -7.64 -10.77
CA LEU A 362 -0.24 -7.80 -10.05
C LEU A 362 0.29 -6.40 -9.67
N LEU A 363 0.37 -6.13 -8.38
CA LEU A 363 0.88 -4.89 -7.83
C LEU A 363 2.38 -4.79 -8.10
N SER A 364 2.86 -3.59 -8.42
CA SER A 364 4.29 -3.29 -8.52
C SER A 364 4.61 -2.21 -7.49
N VAL A 365 5.53 -2.52 -6.58
CA VAL A 365 6.07 -1.60 -5.58
C VAL A 365 7.39 -1.11 -6.15
N GLU A 366 7.42 0.14 -6.63
CA GLU A 366 8.67 0.77 -7.05
C GLU A 366 9.59 0.91 -5.83
N PRO A 367 10.88 0.53 -5.92
CA PRO A 367 11.84 0.75 -4.85
C PRO A 367 11.94 2.24 -4.52
N ASP A 368 11.88 2.57 -3.24
CA ASP A 368 12.20 3.91 -2.76
C ASP A 368 13.73 4.08 -2.77
N ASP A 369 14.32 4.30 -3.94
CA ASP A 369 15.74 4.70 -4.04
C ASP A 369 15.95 6.17 -3.62
N HIS A 370 14.86 6.87 -3.27
CA HIS A 370 14.88 8.27 -2.85
C HIS A 370 14.48 8.38 -1.38
N LEU A 371 15.49 8.46 -0.51
CA LEU A 371 15.26 8.87 0.88
C LEU A 371 14.35 10.10 0.91
N THR A 372 13.32 10.06 1.75
CA THR A 372 12.52 11.25 2.02
C THR A 372 13.43 12.40 2.47
N VAL A 373 12.96 13.65 2.37
CA VAL A 373 13.75 14.79 2.85
C VAL A 373 14.17 14.59 4.33
N ALA A 374 13.28 14.04 5.16
CA ALA A 374 13.57 13.77 6.57
C ALA A 374 14.67 12.71 6.74
N GLU A 375 14.63 11.60 5.99
CA GLU A 375 15.64 10.54 6.07
C GLU A 375 16.97 10.98 5.47
N SER A 376 16.93 11.76 4.39
CA SER A 376 18.11 12.39 3.80
C SER A 376 18.81 13.30 4.80
N LEU A 377 18.04 14.14 5.50
CA LEU A 377 18.57 15.01 6.55
C LEU A 377 19.12 14.19 7.73
N LYS A 378 18.39 13.17 8.18
CA LYS A 378 18.85 12.28 9.25
C LYS A 378 20.18 11.60 8.90
N ARG A 379 20.34 11.15 7.66
CA ARG A 379 21.58 10.52 7.19
C ARG A 379 22.76 11.49 7.16
N GLU A 380 22.52 12.76 6.83
CA GLU A 380 23.56 13.79 6.79
C GLU A 380 23.90 14.39 8.17
N PHE A 381 23.20 14.02 9.23
CA PHE A 381 23.55 14.47 10.57
C PHE A 381 24.88 13.84 11.04
N ASP A 382 25.78 14.66 11.60
CA ASP A 382 27.10 14.23 12.10
C ASP A 382 28.05 13.69 11.01
N ASN A 383 27.82 14.05 9.74
CA ASN A 383 28.65 13.66 8.60
C ASN A 383 29.83 14.65 8.39
N PRO A 384 31.10 14.23 8.54
CA PRO A 384 32.25 15.12 8.39
C PRO A 384 32.53 15.53 6.94
N ASP A 385 32.02 14.81 5.94
CA ASP A 385 32.30 15.06 4.52
C ASP A 385 31.44 16.19 3.95
N THR A 386 30.24 16.41 4.52
CA THR A 386 29.24 17.37 4.02
C THR A 386 29.07 18.60 4.93
N ALA A 387 29.47 18.49 6.20
CA ALA A 387 29.31 19.54 7.20
C ALA A 387 30.19 20.78 6.93
N ASP A 388 29.60 21.96 7.13
CA ASP A 388 30.25 23.28 7.06
C ASP A 388 30.41 23.92 8.45
N LEU A 389 30.08 23.19 9.52
CA LEU A 389 30.20 23.62 10.92
C LEU A 389 30.52 22.45 11.85
N LYS A 390 31.34 22.71 12.87
CA LYS A 390 31.69 21.74 13.91
C LYS A 390 31.44 22.33 15.29
N PHE A 391 30.77 21.57 16.15
CA PHE A 391 30.66 21.92 17.57
C PHE A 391 31.65 21.10 18.39
N LEU A 392 32.46 21.75 19.22
CA LEU A 392 33.33 21.08 20.18
C LEU A 392 32.64 21.06 21.55
N VAL A 393 32.17 19.88 21.97
CA VAL A 393 31.45 19.66 23.23
C VAL A 393 32.13 18.53 24.01
N ASP A 394 32.52 18.77 25.26
CA ASP A 394 33.28 17.82 26.09
C ASP A 394 34.50 17.18 25.38
N GLY A 395 35.19 17.98 24.55
CA GLY A 395 36.36 17.50 23.79
C GLY A 395 36.03 16.61 22.57
N LYS A 396 34.74 16.49 22.19
CA LYS A 396 34.28 15.74 21.02
C LYS A 396 33.66 16.68 19.99
N TYR A 397 33.83 16.34 18.71
CA TYR A 397 33.23 17.09 17.60
C TYR A 397 31.86 16.54 17.21
N ILE A 398 30.92 17.44 16.93
CA ILE A 398 29.64 17.15 16.28
C ILE A 398 29.57 17.93 14.97
N TYR A 399 29.34 17.25 13.86
CA TYR A 399 29.34 17.85 12.52
C TYR A 399 27.93 18.28 12.12
N ALA A 400 27.77 19.53 11.68
CA ALA A 400 26.47 20.13 11.37
C ALA A 400 26.52 21.07 10.15
N HIS A 401 25.34 21.48 9.69
CA HIS A 401 25.12 22.30 8.51
C HIS A 401 24.53 23.66 8.90
N LYS A 402 25.26 24.77 8.70
CA LYS A 402 24.88 26.15 9.05
C LYS A 402 23.50 26.49 8.49
N VAL A 403 23.22 26.09 7.25
CA VAL A 403 21.93 26.35 6.57
C VAL A 403 20.76 25.72 7.32
N LEU A 404 20.86 24.46 7.74
CA LEU A 404 19.78 23.76 8.45
C LEU A 404 19.53 24.39 9.82
N LEU A 405 20.60 24.70 10.56
CA LEU A 405 20.50 25.35 11.87
C LEU A 405 19.86 26.74 11.77
N LYS A 406 20.24 27.56 10.78
CA LYS A 406 19.65 28.90 10.51
C LYS A 406 18.16 28.84 10.10
N ILE A 407 17.72 27.73 9.51
CA ILE A 407 16.30 27.50 9.16
C ILE A 407 15.50 27.08 10.39
N ARG A 408 16.09 26.23 11.24
CA ARG A 408 15.35 25.46 12.26
C ARG A 408 15.42 26.05 13.66
N CYS A 409 16.39 26.92 13.95
CA CYS A 409 16.54 27.57 15.24
C CYS A 409 16.77 29.07 15.09
N GLU A 410 15.94 29.87 15.76
CA GLU A 410 16.01 31.34 15.68
C GLU A 410 17.34 31.87 16.23
N HIS A 411 17.86 31.25 17.29
CA HIS A 411 19.15 31.63 17.88
C HIS A 411 20.29 31.52 16.86
N PHE A 412 20.41 30.38 16.17
CA PHE A 412 21.44 30.16 15.15
C PHE A 412 21.26 31.06 13.93
N ARG A 413 20.03 31.45 13.61
CA ARG A 413 19.73 32.42 12.55
C ARG A 413 20.35 33.79 12.80
N SER A 414 20.41 34.22 14.07
CA SER A 414 21.00 35.50 14.47
C SER A 414 22.49 35.43 14.81
N SER A 415 22.98 34.27 15.27
CA SER A 415 24.32 34.13 15.88
C SER A 415 25.39 33.64 14.88
N LEU A 416 25.01 32.83 13.90
CA LEU A 416 25.94 32.33 12.87
C LEU A 416 26.07 33.38 11.74
N GLU A 417 26.84 34.44 11.95
CA GLU A 417 27.31 35.31 10.86
C GLU A 417 28.27 34.55 9.92
N ASP A 418 28.49 35.04 8.70
CA ASP A 418 29.36 34.41 7.69
C ASP A 418 30.87 34.56 8.02
N ASN A 419 31.25 34.41 9.29
CA ASN A 419 32.64 34.41 9.74
C ASN A 419 33.30 33.06 9.45
N GLU A 420 34.62 33.09 9.20
CA GLU A 420 35.46 31.96 8.75
C GLU A 420 35.73 30.89 9.83
N ASP A 421 35.26 31.08 11.07
CA ASP A 421 35.49 30.10 12.14
C ASP A 421 34.44 28.97 12.08
N ASP A 422 34.89 27.80 11.63
CA ASP A 422 34.06 26.59 11.47
C ASP A 422 33.92 25.78 12.77
N ILE A 423 34.44 26.27 13.90
CA ILE A 423 34.39 25.58 15.20
C ILE A 423 33.68 26.45 16.24
N VAL A 424 32.62 25.91 16.83
CA VAL A 424 31.89 26.51 17.96
C VAL A 424 32.13 25.68 19.21
N GLU A 425 32.78 26.26 20.21
CA GLU A 425 33.00 25.61 21.51
C GLU A 425 31.74 25.73 22.38
N MET A 426 31.33 24.61 22.98
CA MET A 426 30.20 24.56 23.91
C MET A 426 30.61 23.83 25.19
N SER A 427 30.67 24.57 26.29
CA SER A 427 31.06 24.04 27.61
C SER A 427 29.90 23.97 28.61
N GLU A 428 28.72 24.49 28.26
CA GLU A 428 27.59 24.61 29.18
C GLU A 428 26.72 23.35 29.26
N PHE A 429 26.81 22.49 28.25
CA PHE A 429 25.97 21.31 28.12
C PHE A 429 26.82 20.07 27.82
N SER A 430 26.38 18.92 28.33
CA SER A 430 27.06 17.66 28.04
C SER A 430 26.90 17.24 26.59
N TYR A 431 27.89 16.50 26.07
CA TYR A 431 27.89 16.00 24.71
C TYR A 431 26.59 15.28 24.31
N PRO A 432 26.02 14.33 25.09
CA PRO A 432 24.80 13.62 24.71
C PRO A 432 23.60 14.57 24.54
N VAL A 433 23.48 15.54 25.44
CA VAL A 433 22.38 16.51 25.47
C VAL A 433 22.47 17.47 24.29
N TYR A 434 23.67 18.00 24.02
CA TYR A 434 23.87 18.92 22.90
C TYR A 434 23.77 18.22 21.54
N ARG A 435 24.26 16.99 21.43
CA ARG A 435 24.11 16.18 20.21
C ARG A 435 22.65 15.89 19.90
N ALA A 436 21.86 15.50 20.90
CA ALA A 436 20.43 15.25 20.73
C ALA A 436 19.66 16.52 20.34
N PHE A 437 20.06 17.69 20.85
CA PHE A 437 19.49 18.97 20.41
C PHE A 437 19.74 19.22 18.92
N LEU A 438 20.98 19.04 18.46
CA LEU A 438 21.30 19.21 17.03
C LEU A 438 20.59 18.16 16.18
N GLU A 439 20.52 16.91 16.62
CA GLU A 439 19.79 15.84 15.93
C GLU A 439 18.28 16.15 15.83
N TYR A 440 17.70 16.75 16.86
CA TYR A 440 16.31 17.22 16.85
C TYR A 440 16.06 18.28 15.78
N LEU A 441 17.02 19.21 15.58
CA LEU A 441 16.88 20.23 14.53
C LEU A 441 16.81 19.61 13.13
N TYR A 442 17.44 18.45 12.93
CA TYR A 442 17.44 17.69 11.68
C TYR A 442 16.23 16.78 11.52
N THR A 443 15.79 16.13 12.60
CA THR A 443 14.88 14.97 12.54
C THR A 443 13.51 15.20 13.16
N ASP A 444 13.31 16.30 13.89
CA ASP A 444 12.12 16.54 14.73
C ASP A 444 11.90 15.48 15.82
N SER A 445 12.90 14.63 16.09
CA SER A 445 12.84 13.50 17.03
C SER A 445 13.86 13.64 18.16
N ILE A 446 13.60 13.02 19.31
CA ILE A 446 14.52 12.97 20.46
C ILE A 446 14.80 11.51 20.77
N SER A 447 16.08 11.14 20.77
CA SER A 447 16.57 9.81 21.14
C SER A 447 17.43 9.89 22.41
N LEU A 448 16.81 10.20 23.54
CA LEU A 448 17.47 10.28 24.85
C LEU A 448 16.68 9.50 25.90
N SER A 449 17.38 9.07 26.96
CA SER A 449 16.70 8.55 28.14
C SER A 449 15.90 9.66 28.83
N PRO A 450 14.87 9.33 29.64
CA PRO A 450 14.11 10.32 30.42
C PRO A 450 15.00 11.20 31.31
N GLU A 451 16.07 10.63 31.87
CA GLU A 451 17.02 11.35 32.72
C GLU A 451 17.86 12.35 31.91
N GLU A 452 18.30 11.99 30.70
CA GLU A 452 19.06 12.87 29.81
C GLU A 452 18.17 13.92 29.13
N ALA A 453 16.90 13.60 28.89
CA ALA A 453 15.89 14.53 28.35
C ALA A 453 15.63 15.73 29.27
N VAL A 454 15.96 15.61 30.56
CA VAL A 454 15.99 16.73 31.52
C VAL A 454 17.02 17.78 31.11
N GLY A 455 18.24 17.37 30.73
CA GLY A 455 19.26 18.30 30.23
C GLY A 455 18.84 18.98 28.92
N LEU A 456 18.05 18.29 28.10
CA LEU A 456 17.52 18.85 26.86
C LEU A 456 16.41 19.89 27.10
N LEU A 457 15.71 19.81 28.24
CA LEU A 457 14.74 20.84 28.69
C LEU A 457 15.43 22.17 29.01
N ASP A 458 16.66 22.13 29.53
CA ASP A 458 17.50 23.31 29.72
C ASP A 458 17.84 23.96 28.38
N LEU A 459 18.34 23.17 27.43
CA LEU A 459 18.62 23.66 26.08
C LEU A 459 17.40 24.24 25.39
N ALA A 460 16.24 23.57 25.50
CA ALA A 460 14.99 24.06 24.95
C ALA A 460 14.57 25.40 25.54
N THR A 461 14.82 25.61 26.84
CA THR A 461 14.50 26.87 27.52
C THR A 461 15.51 27.96 27.17
N PHE A 462 16.81 27.61 27.12
CA PHE A 462 17.90 28.51 26.75
C PHE A 462 17.73 29.06 25.33
N TYR A 463 17.47 28.18 24.36
CA TYR A 463 17.24 28.55 22.96
C TYR A 463 15.79 28.94 22.64
N ARG A 464 14.89 28.95 23.63
CA ARG A 464 13.46 29.31 23.51
C ARG A 464 12.67 28.43 22.51
N GLU A 465 13.08 27.18 22.36
CA GLU A 465 12.45 26.19 21.48
C GLU A 465 11.23 25.53 22.15
N ASN A 466 10.06 26.16 22.02
CA ASN A 466 8.83 25.70 22.66
C ASN A 466 8.36 24.29 22.23
N ARG A 467 8.63 23.91 20.98
CA ARG A 467 8.25 22.58 20.45
C ARG A 467 9.12 21.50 21.07
N LEU A 468 10.43 21.73 21.15
CA LEU A 468 11.37 20.85 21.83
C LEU A 468 11.00 20.68 23.31
N LYS A 469 10.69 21.78 24.00
CA LYS A 469 10.28 21.77 25.40
C LYS A 469 9.08 20.84 25.65
N LYS A 470 8.05 20.91 24.78
CA LYS A 470 6.88 20.02 24.85
C LYS A 470 7.24 18.55 24.60
N LEU A 471 8.12 18.30 23.63
CA LEU A 471 8.54 16.94 23.28
C LEU A 471 9.34 16.30 24.41
N CYS A 472 10.29 17.03 25.03
CA CYS A 472 11.02 16.57 26.21
C CYS A 472 10.08 16.22 27.37
N GLN A 473 9.10 17.08 27.66
CA GLN A 473 8.10 16.81 28.71
C GLN A 473 7.28 15.54 28.42
N GLN A 474 6.94 15.26 27.16
CA GLN A 474 6.24 14.04 26.78
C GLN A 474 7.12 12.80 26.95
N THR A 475 8.36 12.84 26.49
CA THR A 475 9.33 11.74 26.65
C THR A 475 9.54 11.40 28.12
N ILE A 476 9.69 12.41 28.98
CA ILE A 476 9.83 12.20 30.44
C ILE A 476 8.57 11.58 31.04
N LYS A 477 7.38 12.05 30.64
CA LYS A 477 6.10 11.49 31.12
C LYS A 477 5.92 10.02 30.73
N GLN A 478 6.42 9.61 29.56
CA GLN A 478 6.32 8.23 29.08
C GLN A 478 7.33 7.28 29.73
N GLY A 479 8.49 7.80 30.16
CA GLY A 479 9.56 6.99 30.74
C GLY A 479 9.70 7.07 32.26
N ILE A 480 8.73 7.65 32.97
CA ILE A 480 8.73 7.63 34.43
C ILE A 480 8.51 6.20 34.96
N CYS A 481 9.35 5.80 35.90
CA CYS A 481 9.26 4.54 36.63
C CYS A 481 9.50 4.80 38.12
N GLU A 482 9.30 3.77 38.94
CA GLU A 482 9.45 3.89 40.40
C GLU A 482 10.85 4.34 40.82
N GLU A 483 11.89 3.91 40.08
CA GLU A 483 13.30 4.20 40.38
C GLU A 483 13.72 5.64 40.04
N ASN A 484 13.19 6.24 38.96
CA ASN A 484 13.57 7.58 38.49
C ASN A 484 12.57 8.69 38.87
N ALA A 485 11.41 8.35 39.44
CA ALA A 485 10.32 9.30 39.69
C ALA A 485 10.72 10.51 40.54
N ILE A 486 11.53 10.32 41.58
CA ILE A 486 11.98 11.42 42.46
C ILE A 486 13.02 12.31 41.77
N ALA A 487 13.94 11.72 41.00
CA ALA A 487 14.91 12.48 40.20
C ALA A 487 14.19 13.36 39.17
N LEU A 488 13.18 12.81 38.49
CA LEU A 488 12.35 13.54 37.52
C LEU A 488 11.48 14.61 38.18
N LEU A 489 10.94 14.35 39.37
CA LEU A 489 10.20 15.36 40.15
C LEU A 489 11.11 16.53 40.56
N SER A 490 12.30 16.22 41.05
CA SER A 490 13.31 17.22 41.41
C SER A 490 13.69 18.08 40.21
N ALA A 491 13.93 17.44 39.07
CA ALA A 491 14.17 18.14 37.80
C ALA A 491 12.99 19.04 37.41
N ALA A 492 11.75 18.54 37.46
CA ALA A 492 10.58 19.32 37.09
C ALA A 492 10.42 20.59 37.94
N VAL A 493 10.73 20.52 39.24
CA VAL A 493 10.74 21.68 40.15
C VAL A 493 11.89 22.63 39.81
N LYS A 494 13.11 22.11 39.60
CA LYS A 494 14.29 22.90 39.24
C LYS A 494 14.06 23.74 37.97
N TYR A 495 13.33 23.20 37.01
CA TYR A 495 13.09 23.82 35.70
C TYR A 495 11.73 24.51 35.56
N GLU A 496 11.02 24.71 36.67
CA GLU A 496 9.70 25.37 36.71
C GLU A 496 8.67 24.76 35.71
N ALA A 497 8.77 23.45 35.47
CA ALA A 497 7.92 22.73 34.53
C ALA A 497 6.64 22.26 35.24
N GLN A 498 5.70 23.17 35.49
CA GLN A 498 4.48 22.91 36.28
C GLN A 498 3.69 21.65 35.85
N ASP A 499 3.45 21.50 34.54
CA ASP A 499 2.73 20.35 33.98
C ASP A 499 3.47 19.01 34.15
N LEU A 500 4.80 19.04 34.28
CA LEU A 500 5.63 17.88 34.51
C LEU A 500 5.72 17.58 36.01
N GLU A 501 5.87 18.62 36.84
CA GLU A 501 5.89 18.51 38.30
C GLU A 501 4.61 17.87 38.81
N GLU A 502 3.44 18.33 38.35
CA GLU A 502 2.15 17.78 38.79
C GLU A 502 2.00 16.30 38.39
N PHE A 503 2.47 15.93 37.20
CA PHE A 503 2.45 14.56 36.73
C PHE A 503 3.39 13.66 37.55
N CYS A 504 4.65 14.04 37.71
CA CYS A 504 5.64 13.31 38.51
C CYS A 504 5.17 13.17 39.96
N PHE A 505 4.63 14.24 40.55
CA PHE A 505 4.08 14.20 41.90
C PHE A 505 2.94 13.18 42.02
N ARG A 506 1.99 13.20 41.09
CA ARG A 506 0.86 12.26 41.10
C ARG A 506 1.29 10.81 40.89
N PHE A 507 2.31 10.57 40.06
CA PHE A 507 2.93 9.25 39.92
C PHE A 507 3.54 8.79 41.24
N CYS A 508 4.34 9.65 41.90
CA CYS A 508 4.95 9.34 43.19
C CYS A 508 3.91 9.02 44.28
N ILE A 509 2.76 9.70 44.30
CA ILE A 509 1.68 9.40 45.25
C ILE A 509 1.01 8.05 44.98
N ASN A 510 0.77 7.72 43.71
CA ASN A 510 0.15 6.43 43.36
C ASN A 510 1.06 5.24 43.68
N HIS A 511 2.38 5.43 43.62
CA HIS A 511 3.40 4.41 43.90
C HIS A 511 4.16 4.65 45.21
N LEU A 512 3.55 5.38 46.16
CA LEU A 512 4.23 5.93 47.35
C LEU A 512 5.03 4.88 48.14
N THR A 513 4.48 3.68 48.33
CA THR A 513 5.11 2.60 49.10
C THR A 513 6.46 2.17 48.50
N VAL A 514 6.55 2.09 47.16
CA VAL A 514 7.76 1.67 46.46
C VAL A 514 8.72 2.85 46.32
N VAL A 515 8.20 4.02 45.92
CA VAL A 515 8.99 5.23 45.69
C VAL A 515 9.72 5.67 46.96
N THR A 516 9.08 5.58 48.14
CA THR A 516 9.70 5.92 49.44
C THR A 516 10.84 4.99 49.87
N GLN A 517 10.99 3.83 49.22
CA GLN A 517 12.08 2.87 49.47
C GLN A 517 13.24 3.02 48.48
N THR A 518 13.12 3.91 47.49
CA THR A 518 14.17 4.14 46.49
C THR A 518 15.31 5.01 47.02
N SER A 519 16.50 4.84 46.45
CA SER A 519 17.65 5.72 46.72
C SER A 519 17.34 7.19 46.40
N GLY A 520 16.60 7.43 45.31
CA GLY A 520 16.19 8.78 44.91
C GLY A 520 15.35 9.51 45.96
N PHE A 521 14.49 8.80 46.70
CA PHE A 521 13.74 9.39 47.81
C PHE A 521 14.63 9.63 49.05
N ALA A 522 15.59 8.76 49.32
CA ALA A 522 16.52 8.90 50.43
C ALA A 522 17.49 10.10 50.24
N GLU A 523 17.86 10.39 48.99
CA GLU A 523 18.77 11.49 48.60
C GLU A 523 18.04 12.80 48.28
N MET A 524 16.72 12.84 48.50
CA MET A 524 15.88 13.98 48.17
C MET A 524 16.23 15.22 48.99
N ASP A 525 16.31 16.37 48.32
CA ASP A 525 16.58 17.65 48.97
C ASP A 525 15.57 17.98 50.09
N HIS A 526 16.05 18.59 51.18
CA HIS A 526 15.24 18.84 52.38
C HIS A 526 14.00 19.70 52.14
N ASP A 527 14.12 20.74 51.30
CA ASP A 527 13.00 21.62 50.98
C ASP A 527 12.00 20.93 50.05
N LEU A 528 12.52 20.19 49.07
CA LEU A 528 11.70 19.37 48.17
C LEU A 528 10.92 18.31 48.97
N LEU A 529 11.56 17.62 49.91
CA LEU A 529 10.96 16.57 50.75
C LEU A 529 9.85 17.14 51.64
N LYS A 530 10.09 18.28 52.29
CA LYS A 530 9.09 18.96 53.12
C LYS A 530 7.87 19.38 52.29
N ASN A 531 8.11 19.95 51.11
CA ASN A 531 7.05 20.34 50.19
C ASN A 531 6.28 19.11 49.68
N PHE A 532 6.98 18.03 49.35
CA PHE A 532 6.37 16.77 48.93
C PHE A 532 5.47 16.18 50.00
N ILE A 533 5.94 16.04 51.24
CA ILE A 533 5.15 15.51 52.37
C ILE A 533 3.95 16.42 52.65
N SER A 534 4.15 17.75 52.63
CA SER A 534 3.04 18.69 52.83
C SER A 534 1.97 18.55 51.75
N LYS A 535 2.37 18.49 50.48
CA LYS A 535 1.47 18.33 49.33
C LYS A 535 0.78 16.96 49.37
N ALA A 536 1.52 15.89 49.70
CA ALA A 536 1.02 14.51 49.87
C ALA A 536 -0.04 14.42 50.97
N SER A 537 0.17 15.12 52.10
CA SER A 537 -0.79 15.13 53.21
C SER A 537 -2.13 15.78 52.84
N ARG A 538 -2.10 16.83 52.00
CA ARG A 538 -3.30 17.54 51.53
C ARG A 538 -4.14 16.71 50.57
N VAL A 539 -3.50 15.88 49.75
CA VAL A 539 -4.18 14.96 48.81
C VAL A 539 -4.57 13.62 49.46
N GLY A 540 -4.37 13.46 50.77
CA GLY A 540 -4.80 12.29 51.51
C GLY A 540 -3.92 11.05 51.32
N ALA A 541 -2.70 11.20 50.80
CA ALA A 541 -1.80 10.09 50.49
C ALA A 541 -1.38 9.23 51.70
N PHE A 542 -1.56 9.75 52.92
CA PHE A 542 -1.24 9.07 54.19
C PHE A 542 -2.49 8.59 54.95
N LYS A 543 -3.69 8.69 54.35
CA LYS A 543 -4.91 8.13 54.94
C LYS A 543 -5.07 6.69 54.44
N ASN A 544 -4.99 5.75 55.36
CA ASN A 544 -5.43 4.37 55.14
C ASN A 544 -6.95 4.30 54.97
#